data_AF-A0A2G6L3G4-F1
#
_entry.id   AF-A0A2G6L3G4-F1
#
_cell.length_a   1.000
_cell.length_b   1.000
_cell.length_c   1.000
_cell.angle_alpha   90.00
_cell.angle_beta   90.00
_cell.angle_gamma   90.00
#
_symmetry.space_group_name_H-M   'P 1'
#
loop_
_entity.id
_entity.type
_entity.pdbx_description
1 polymer ?
#
loop_
_entity_poly.entity_id
_entity_poly.type
_entity_poly.pdbx_seq_one_letter_code
_entity_poly.pdbx_strand_id
1 'polypeptide(L)'
;MQTSETLQDVLVEAINDEYKARAMYQCVINQFGRVRPFINIIEAETRHIQALIPLFHKYGVPVPEDDWLQRVDTPESIVAACRIGVDAEIENAGMYDRLL
;
A
#
# COMPACT_ATOMS: atom_id res chain seq x y z
N MET A 1 11.18 -20.06 -16.34
CA MET A 1 12.39 -19.48 -15.74
C MET A 1 11.89 -18.63 -14.58
N GLN A 2 12.05 -19.08 -13.35
CA GLN A 2 11.57 -18.35 -12.17
C GLN A 2 12.70 -17.39 -11.81
N THR A 3 12.50 -16.10 -12.06
CA THR A 3 13.45 -15.06 -11.65
C THR A 3 13.43 -15.05 -10.13
N SER A 4 14.57 -15.30 -9.48
CA SER A 4 14.68 -15.09 -8.04
C SER A 4 14.54 -13.59 -7.79
N GLU A 5 13.48 -13.19 -7.10
CA GLU A 5 13.30 -11.80 -6.65
C GLU A 5 14.44 -11.45 -5.69
N THR A 6 15.02 -10.25 -5.86
CA THR A 6 16.04 -9.77 -4.93
C THR A 6 15.38 -9.16 -3.70
N LEU A 7 16.08 -9.13 -2.57
CA LEU A 7 15.59 -8.43 -1.37
C LEU A 7 15.20 -6.96 -1.65
N GLN A 8 15.89 -6.32 -2.59
CA GLN A 8 15.54 -4.97 -3.03
C GLN A 8 14.17 -4.95 -3.71
N ASP A 9 13.91 -5.86 -4.64
CA ASP A 9 12.62 -5.93 -5.35
C ASP A 9 11.48 -6.13 -4.37
N VAL A 10 11.66 -7.05 -3.41
CA VAL A 10 10.70 -7.35 -2.34
C VAL A 10 10.39 -6.12 -1.48
N LEU A 11 11.42 -5.41 -1.02
CA LEU A 11 11.22 -4.21 -0.20
C LEU A 11 10.49 -3.11 -0.98
N VAL A 12 10.87 -2.91 -2.25
CA VAL A 12 10.27 -1.91 -3.13
C VAL A 12 8.82 -2.27 -3.46
N GLU A 13 8.50 -3.55 -3.69
CA GLU A 13 7.13 -4.02 -3.89
C GLU A 13 6.28 -3.72 -2.66
N ALA A 14 6.74 -4.16 -1.47
CA ALA A 14 6.00 -3.99 -0.23
C ALA A 14 5.69 -2.52 0.08
N ILE A 15 6.67 -1.61 0.02
CA ILE A 15 6.42 -0.20 0.35
C ILE A 15 5.52 0.51 -0.67
N ASN A 16 5.58 0.10 -1.94
CA ASN A 16 4.71 0.67 -2.97
C ASN A 16 3.26 0.21 -2.81
N ASP A 17 3.04 -1.03 -2.36
CA ASP A 17 1.68 -1.50 -2.07
C ASP A 17 1.05 -0.68 -0.93
N GLU A 18 1.81 -0.45 0.14
CA GLU A 18 1.37 0.40 1.25
C GLU A 18 1.11 1.85 0.82
N TYR A 19 1.97 2.43 -0.02
CA TYR A 19 1.74 3.77 -0.60
C TYR A 19 0.45 3.83 -1.43
N LYS A 20 0.25 2.84 -2.30
CA LYS A 20 -0.94 2.73 -3.16
C LYS A 20 -2.21 2.60 -2.32
N ALA A 21 -2.22 1.73 -1.32
CA ALA A 21 -3.35 1.54 -0.42
C ALA A 21 -3.68 2.83 0.33
N ARG A 22 -2.67 3.46 0.95
CA ARG A 22 -2.82 4.74 1.65
C ARG A 22 -3.39 5.84 0.75
N ALA A 23 -2.85 5.97 -0.46
CA ALA A 23 -3.29 6.97 -1.43
C ALA A 23 -4.75 6.74 -1.85
N MET A 24 -5.14 5.49 -2.11
CA MET A 24 -6.52 5.14 -2.47
C MET A 24 -7.50 5.57 -1.38
N TYR A 25 -7.27 5.18 -0.13
CA TYR A 25 -8.17 5.54 0.97
C TYR A 25 -8.16 7.04 1.27
N GLN A 26 -7.04 7.73 1.03
CA GLN A 26 -7.00 9.19 1.10
C GLN A 26 -7.92 9.83 0.06
N CYS A 27 -7.93 9.32 -1.19
CA CYS A 27 -8.88 9.78 -2.23
C CYS A 27 -10.34 9.52 -1.82
N VAL A 28 -10.62 8.36 -1.21
CA VAL A 28 -11.97 8.05 -0.69
C VAL A 28 -12.40 9.06 0.37
N ILE A 29 -11.54 9.41 1.33
CA ILE A 29 -11.86 10.42 2.34
C ILE A 29 -12.03 11.80 1.73
N ASN A 30 -11.19 12.17 0.76
CA ASN A 30 -11.29 13.46 0.08
C ASN A 30 -12.62 13.60 -0.68
N GLN A 31 -13.10 12.52 -1.30
CA GLN A 31 -14.32 12.51 -2.10
C GLN A 31 -15.61 12.36 -1.26
N PHE A 32 -15.62 11.43 -0.32
CA PHE A 32 -16.84 11.01 0.40
C PHE A 32 -16.88 11.48 1.87
N GLY A 33 -15.82 12.15 2.33
CA GLY A 33 -15.68 12.64 3.69
C GLY A 33 -15.09 11.62 4.65
N ARG A 34 -15.00 12.03 5.92
CA ARG A 34 -14.30 11.29 6.99
C ARG A 34 -15.11 10.07 7.46
N VAL A 35 -14.93 8.95 6.77
CA VAL A 35 -15.51 7.65 7.13
C VAL A 35 -14.50 6.88 7.99
N ARG A 36 -14.88 6.55 9.24
CA ARG A 36 -13.94 6.07 10.26
C ARG A 36 -13.16 4.79 9.89
N PRO A 37 -13.77 3.77 9.25
CA PRO A 37 -13.00 2.63 8.75
C PRO A 37 -11.80 3.02 7.87
N PHE A 38 -11.99 3.92 6.90
CA PHE A 38 -10.90 4.31 5.98
C PHE A 38 -9.82 5.15 6.67
N ILE A 39 -10.18 5.92 7.70
CA ILE A 39 -9.18 6.62 8.54
C ILE A 39 -8.27 5.60 9.23
N ASN A 40 -8.86 4.58 9.83
CA ASN A 40 -8.10 3.55 10.53
C ASN A 40 -7.15 2.79 9.58
N ILE A 41 -7.57 2.57 8.33
CA ILE A 41 -6.73 1.92 7.32
C ILE A 41 -5.57 2.83 6.91
N ILE A 42 -5.80 4.11 6.61
CA ILE A 42 -4.71 5.07 6.33
C ILE A 42 -3.67 5.11 7.47
N GLU A 43 -4.13 5.06 8.71
CA GLU A 43 -3.25 5.00 9.88
C GLU A 43 -2.48 3.68 9.96
N ALA A 44 -3.09 2.55 9.55
CA ALA A 44 -2.42 1.26 9.47
C ALA A 44 -1.31 1.26 8.41
N GLU A 45 -1.61 1.66 7.17
CA GLU A 45 -0.61 1.67 6.09
C GLU A 45 0.54 2.63 6.41
N THR A 46 0.22 3.76 7.06
CA THR A 46 1.27 4.68 7.54
C THR A 46 2.21 4.01 8.54
N ARG A 47 1.71 3.15 9.43
CA ARG A 47 2.57 2.38 10.35
C ARG A 47 3.37 1.31 9.60
N HIS A 48 2.80 0.64 8.60
CA HIS A 48 3.52 -0.34 7.79
C HIS A 48 4.68 0.30 7.03
N ILE A 49 4.44 1.43 6.35
CA ILE A 49 5.48 2.25 5.70
C ILE A 49 6.60 2.59 6.68
N GLN A 50 6.23 3.08 7.88
CA GLN A 50 7.21 3.43 8.91
C GLN A 50 8.00 2.22 9.41
N ALA A 51 7.42 1.02 9.43
CA ALA A 51 8.09 -0.22 9.80
C ALA A 51 9.03 -0.73 8.69
N LEU A 52 8.71 -0.48 7.41
CA LEU A 52 9.53 -0.86 6.27
C LEU A 52 10.77 0.03 6.12
N ILE A 53 10.67 1.35 6.32
CA ILE A 53 11.78 2.31 6.14
C ILE A 53 13.10 1.88 6.83
N PRO A 54 13.14 1.42 8.09
CA PRO A 54 14.36 0.92 8.72
C PRO A 54 15.03 -0.24 7.97
N LEU A 55 14.27 -1.10 7.28
CA LEU A 55 14.81 -2.22 6.50
C LEU A 55 15.53 -1.71 5.26
N PHE A 56 14.98 -0.71 4.56
CA PHE A 56 15.65 -0.05 3.44
C PHE A 56 17.02 0.49 3.85
N HIS A 57 17.09 1.22 4.97
CA HIS A 57 18.36 1.73 5.49
C HIS A 57 19.33 0.60 5.86
N LYS A 58 18.84 -0.45 6.52
CA LYS A 58 19.67 -1.60 6.94
C LYS A 58 20.32 -2.31 5.75
N TYR A 59 19.61 -2.44 4.64
CA TYR A 59 20.08 -3.17 3.47
C TYR A 59 20.64 -2.26 2.36
N GLY A 60 20.74 -0.95 2.59
CA GLY A 60 21.31 0.00 1.63
C GLY A 60 20.44 0.20 0.39
N VAL A 61 19.13 -0.07 0.49
CA VAL A 61 18.16 0.12 -0.60
C VAL A 61 17.59 1.54 -0.52
N PRO A 62 17.54 2.29 -1.63
CA PRO A 62 16.90 3.60 -1.65
C PRO A 62 15.38 3.47 -1.46
N VAL A 63 14.80 4.29 -0.59
CA VAL A 63 13.35 4.35 -0.39
C VAL A 63 12.70 5.02 -1.62
N PRO A 64 11.74 4.38 -2.30
CA PRO A 64 11.00 5.00 -3.39
C PRO A 64 10.25 6.26 -2.95
N GLU A 65 10.14 7.23 -3.86
CA GLU A 65 9.27 8.39 -3.67
C GLU A 65 7.80 7.97 -3.62
N ASP A 66 7.03 8.60 -2.74
CA ASP A 66 5.57 8.41 -2.70
C ASP A 66 4.87 9.44 -3.59
N ASP A 67 4.56 9.01 -4.82
CA ASP A 67 3.79 9.77 -5.81
C ASP A 67 2.39 9.20 -6.06
N TRP A 68 1.97 8.21 -5.26
CA TRP A 68 0.80 7.38 -5.56
C TRP A 68 -0.52 8.15 -5.54
N LEU A 69 -0.62 9.22 -4.75
CA LEU A 69 -1.81 10.08 -4.74
C LEU A 69 -2.16 10.66 -6.11
N GLN A 70 -1.17 10.80 -6.99
CA GLN A 70 -1.35 11.32 -8.36
C GLN A 70 -1.66 10.21 -9.37
N ARG A 71 -1.53 8.94 -8.96
CA ARG A 71 -1.58 7.75 -9.81
C ARG A 71 -2.80 6.88 -9.57
N VAL A 72 -3.41 6.97 -8.38
CA VAL A 72 -4.60 6.19 -8.03
C VAL A 72 -5.87 6.82 -8.59
N ASP A 73 -6.77 5.97 -9.11
CA ASP A 73 -8.11 6.38 -9.49
C ASP A 73 -8.99 6.55 -8.24
N THR A 74 -9.87 7.56 -8.27
CA THR A 74 -10.83 7.76 -7.19
C THR A 74 -12.02 6.81 -7.36
N PRO A 75 -12.37 6.00 -6.36
CA PRO A 75 -13.52 5.10 -6.46
C PRO A 75 -14.83 5.86 -6.68
N GLU A 76 -15.73 5.31 -7.49
CA GLU A 76 -17.01 5.95 -7.82
C GLU A 76 -18.01 5.98 -6.65
N SER A 77 -17.80 5.14 -5.63
CA SER A 77 -18.64 5.09 -4.42
C SER A 77 -17.91 4.43 -3.25
N ILE A 78 -18.47 4.58 -2.04
CA ILE A 78 -17.99 3.86 -0.84
C ILE A 78 -18.04 2.34 -1.03
N VAL A 79 -19.09 1.82 -1.69
CA VAL A 79 -19.21 0.38 -1.95
C VAL A 79 -18.12 -0.09 -2.91
N ALA A 80 -17.80 0.70 -3.94
CA ALA A 80 -16.68 0.41 -4.83
C ALA A 80 -15.34 0.44 -4.07
N ALA A 81 -15.13 1.44 -3.21
CA ALA A 81 -13.94 1.53 -2.36
C ALA A 81 -13.79 0.31 -1.44
N CYS A 82 -14.88 -0.19 -0.83
CA CYS A 82 -14.85 -1.41 -0.04
C CYS A 82 -14.47 -2.66 -0.86
N ARG A 83 -14.97 -2.78 -2.10
CA ARG A 83 -14.63 -3.91 -2.98
C ARG A 83 -13.15 -3.89 -3.38
N ILE A 84 -12.67 -2.73 -3.82
CA ILE A 84 -11.25 -2.50 -4.12
C ILE A 84 -10.39 -2.83 -2.90
N GLY A 85 -10.82 -2.42 -1.70
CA GLY A 85 -10.13 -2.73 -0.46
C GLY A 85 -10.04 -4.23 -0.17
N VAL A 86 -11.12 -4.98 -0.36
CA VAL A 86 -11.11 -6.44 -0.19
C VAL A 86 -10.16 -7.11 -1.18
N ASP A 87 -10.20 -6.71 -2.45
CA ASP A 87 -9.32 -7.27 -3.48
C ASP A 87 -7.84 -6.95 -3.16
N ALA A 88 -7.56 -5.73 -2.71
CA ALA A 88 -6.21 -5.31 -2.29
C ALA A 88 -5.70 -6.12 -1.08
N GLU A 89 -6.52 -6.39 -0.07
CA GLU A 89 -6.12 -7.21 1.08
C GLU A 89 -5.82 -8.67 0.69
N ILE A 90 -6.55 -9.22 -0.27
CA ILE A 90 -6.29 -10.56 -0.81
C ILE A 90 -4.96 -10.58 -1.56
N GLU A 91 -4.71 -9.57 -2.41
CA GLU A 91 -3.44 -9.41 -3.12
C GLU A 91 -2.26 -9.23 -2.14
N ASN A 92 -2.43 -8.41 -1.11
CA ASN A 92 -1.42 -8.13 -0.10
C ASN A 92 -1.09 -9.38 0.73
N ALA A 93 -2.11 -10.13 1.18
CA ALA A 93 -1.91 -11.41 1.86
C ALA A 93 -1.15 -12.40 0.97
N GLY A 94 -1.55 -12.51 -0.31
CA GLY A 94 -0.86 -13.36 -1.28
C GLY A 94 0.56 -12.90 -1.60
N MET A 95 0.85 -11.60 -1.52
CA MET A 95 2.21 -11.06 -1.61
C MET A 95 3.03 -11.51 -0.40
N TYR A 96 2.59 -11.24 0.82
CA TYR A 96 3.33 -11.65 2.02
C TYR A 96 3.56 -13.16 2.11
N ASP A 97 2.61 -13.99 1.66
CA ASP A 97 2.78 -15.45 1.57
C ASP A 97 3.91 -15.88 0.61
N ARG A 98 4.23 -15.09 -0.42
CA ARG A 98 5.37 -15.35 -1.33
C ARG A 98 6.70 -14.87 -0.73
N LEU A 99 6.65 -13.83 0.08
CA LEU A 99 7.82 -13.13 0.61
C LEU A 99 8.38 -13.75 1.89
N LEU A 100 7.60 -14.56 2.60
CA LEU A 100 7.97 -15.29 3.83
C LEU A 100 8.34 -16.75 3.55
#